data_AF-A0A9D9C969-F1
#
_entry.id   AF-A0A9D9C969-F1
#
_cell.length_a   1.000
_cell.length_b   1.000
_cell.length_c   1.000
_cell.angle_alpha   90.00
_cell.angle_beta   90.00
_cell.angle_gamma   90.00
#
_symmetry.space_group_name_H-M   'P 1'
#
loop_
_entity.id
_entity.type
_entity.pdbx_description
1 polymer ?
#
loop_
_entity_poly.entity_id
_entity_poly.type
_entity_poly.pdbx_seq_one_letter_code
_entity_poly.pdbx_strand_id
1 'polypeptide(L)'
;MNTQSNKAHVISLGCSKNLVDSEQLLYQLKRAGYQVSHNSDHIEEGVVIINTCGFIQDAKEESIETILEYAQAREEGIIERLYVFGCLSQRYAEELKAE
;
A
#
# COMPACT_ATOMS: atom_id res chain seq x y z
N MET A 1 6.01 -0.31 27.99
CA MET A 1 6.21 0.27 26.64
C MET A 1 5.85 -0.81 25.66
N ASN A 2 4.69 -0.74 25.00
CA ASN A 2 4.28 -1.75 24.02
C ASN A 2 5.19 -1.63 22.79
N THR A 3 6.16 -2.53 22.69
CA THR A 3 6.93 -2.76 21.47
C THR A 3 6.09 -3.64 20.53
N GLN A 4 5.02 -3.09 19.97
CA GLN A 4 4.60 -3.57 18.66
C GLN A 4 5.60 -2.97 17.67
N SER A 5 6.29 -3.81 16.91
CA SER A 5 7.21 -3.37 15.87
C SER A 5 6.35 -2.70 14.79
N ASN A 6 6.36 -1.36 14.74
CA ASN A 6 5.57 -0.60 13.77
C ASN A 6 6.17 -0.78 12.37
N LYS A 7 5.93 -1.94 11.74
CA LYS A 7 6.35 -2.25 10.37
C LYS A 7 5.34 -1.66 9.39
N ALA A 8 5.85 -0.99 8.36
CA ALA A 8 5.04 -0.49 7.26
C ALA A 8 5.67 -0.89 5.91
N HIS A 9 4.86 -1.46 5.05
CA HIS A 9 5.25 -1.89 3.71
C HIS A 9 4.56 -1.00 2.70
N VAL A 10 5.34 -0.22 1.94
CA VAL A 10 4.80 0.67 0.91
C VAL A 10 4.99 0.01 -0.45
N ILE A 11 3.89 -0.18 -1.19
CA ILE A 11 3.89 -0.70 -2.55
C ILE A 11 3.55 0.47 -3.49
N SER A 12 4.34 0.68 -4.53
CA SER A 12 4.16 1.78 -5.49
C SER A 12 3.96 1.22 -6.89
N LEU A 13 2.74 1.39 -7.42
CA LEU A 13 2.31 0.86 -8.70
C LEU A 13 2.00 1.99 -9.68
N GLY A 14 2.46 1.82 -10.92
CA GLY A 14 2.20 2.75 -12.02
C GLY A 14 3.37 3.62 -12.42
N CYS A 15 3.31 4.93 -12.16
CA CYS A 15 4.20 5.91 -12.81
C CYS A 15 5.22 6.55 -11.87
N SER A 16 6.14 7.33 -12.45
CA SER A 16 7.18 8.04 -11.69
C SER A 16 6.63 8.99 -10.62
N LYS A 17 5.41 9.52 -10.77
CA LYS A 17 4.76 10.30 -9.70
C LYS A 17 4.45 9.45 -8.48
N ASN A 18 3.94 8.23 -8.68
CA ASN A 18 3.67 7.31 -7.57
C ASN A 18 4.95 6.97 -6.81
N LEU A 19 6.09 6.83 -7.49
CA LEU A 19 7.38 6.62 -6.85
C LEU A 19 7.78 7.80 -5.96
N VAL A 20 7.75 9.03 -6.49
CA VAL A 20 8.11 10.25 -5.74
C VAL A 20 7.18 10.46 -4.53
N ASP A 21 5.88 10.26 -4.70
CA ASP A 21 4.90 10.37 -3.60
C ASP A 21 5.18 9.33 -2.49
N SER A 22 5.54 8.11 -2.88
CA SER A 22 5.89 7.05 -1.95
C SER A 22 7.22 7.29 -1.23
N GLU A 23 8.23 7.88 -1.88
CA GLU A 23 9.47 8.30 -1.22
C GLU A 23 9.21 9.33 -0.12
N GLN A 24 8.34 10.31 -0.39
CA GLN A 24 7.92 11.28 0.61
C GLN A 24 7.18 10.60 1.78
N LEU A 25 6.28 9.66 1.50
CA LEU A 25 5.59 8.88 2.53
C LEU A 25 6.57 8.04 3.38
N LEU A 26 7.48 7.31 2.74
CA LEU A 26 8.50 6.51 3.40
C LEU A 26 9.36 7.36 4.34
N TYR A 27 9.74 8.56 3.92
CA TYR A 27 10.47 9.50 4.77
C TYR A 27 9.67 9.90 6.02
N GLN A 28 8.38 10.21 5.87
CA GLN A 28 7.53 10.57 7.01
C GLN A 28 7.32 9.39 7.98
N LEU A 29 7.09 8.18 7.45
CA LEU A 29 6.95 6.96 8.25
C LEU A 29 8.23 6.66 9.04
N LYS A 30 9.41 6.75 8.41
CA LYS A 30 10.70 6.62 9.10
C LYS A 30 10.85 7.63 10.24
N ARG A 31 10.48 8.90 10.00
CA ARG A 31 10.53 9.95 11.03
C ARG A 31 9.54 9.72 12.17
N ALA A 32 8.42 9.07 11.90
CA ALA A 32 7.46 8.65 12.91
C ALA A 32 7.88 7.37 13.67
N GLY A 33 9.03 6.78 13.34
CA GLY A 33 9.58 5.60 14.03
C GLY A 33 9.13 4.26 13.46
N TYR A 34 8.56 4.23 12.26
CA TYR A 34 8.21 2.98 11.58
C TYR A 34 9.44 2.31 10.96
N GLN A 35 9.48 0.99 11.00
CA GLN A 35 10.37 0.19 10.16
C GLN A 35 9.71 0.05 8.80
N VAL A 36 10.28 0.70 7.77
CA VAL A 36 9.64 0.73 6.45
C VAL A 36 10.37 -0.13 5.45
N SER A 37 9.60 -0.81 4.60
CA SER A 37 10.08 -1.43 3.36
C SER A 37 9.33 -0.83 2.16
N HIS A 38 9.95 -0.90 0.99
CA HIS A 38 9.38 -0.39 -0.26
C HIS A 38 9.48 -1.47 -1.33
N ASN A 39 8.35 -1.80 -1.95
CA ASN A 39 8.23 -2.85 -2.98
C ASN A 39 9.00 -4.15 -2.61
N SER A 40 8.80 -4.62 -1.37
CA SER A 40 9.45 -5.84 -0.87
C SER A 40 8.72 -7.07 -1.39
N ASP A 41 9.47 -8.07 -1.87
CA ASP A 41 8.93 -9.39 -2.26
C ASP A 41 8.44 -10.21 -1.04
N HIS A 42 8.79 -9.76 0.17
CA HIS A 42 8.38 -10.38 1.42
C HIS A 42 7.69 -9.34 2.30
N ILE A 43 6.39 -9.55 2.50
CA ILE A 43 5.58 -8.77 3.44
C ILE A 43 5.37 -9.62 4.68
N GLU A 44 5.83 -9.09 5.81
CA GLU A 44 5.64 -9.70 7.13
C GLU A 44 4.42 -9.06 7.82
N GLU A 45 4.15 -9.44 9.07
CA GLU A 45 3.18 -8.77 9.94
C GLU A 45 3.35 -7.23 9.95
N GLY A 46 2.25 -6.48 9.86
CA GLY A 46 2.28 -5.02 9.95
C GLY A 46 1.26 -4.32 9.04
N VAL A 47 1.58 -3.08 8.67
CA VAL A 47 0.72 -2.24 7.83
C VAL A 47 1.18 -2.28 6.38
N VAL A 48 0.27 -2.54 5.44
CA VAL A 48 0.51 -2.43 3.99
C VAL A 48 -0.13 -1.16 3.46
N ILE A 49 0.60 -0.40 2.66
CA ILE A 49 0.14 0.84 2.03
C ILE A 49 0.42 0.76 0.52
N ILE A 50 -0.62 0.80 -0.30
CA ILE A 50 -0.52 0.69 -1.76
C ILE A 50 -0.79 2.06 -2.41
N ASN A 51 0.19 2.58 -3.15
CA ASN A 51 0.06 3.77 -3.99
C ASN A 51 -0.22 3.36 -5.43
N THR A 52 -1.38 3.75 -5.95
CA THR A 52 -1.92 3.24 -7.21
C THR A 52 -2.04 4.32 -8.29
N CYS A 53 -1.90 3.92 -9.56
CA CYS A 53 -2.14 4.80 -10.71
C CYS A 53 -3.53 4.55 -11.31
N GLY A 54 -4.26 5.63 -11.57
CA GLY A 54 -5.60 5.59 -12.18
C GLY A 54 -5.62 5.96 -13.66
N PHE A 55 -4.45 6.04 -14.31
CA PHE A 55 -4.29 6.57 -15.68
C PHE A 55 -3.73 5.56 -16.67
N ILE A 56 -2.77 4.73 -16.26
CA ILE A 56 -2.14 3.71 -17.11
C ILE A 56 -2.93 2.41 -16.95
N GLN A 57 -3.43 1.84 -18.05
CA GLN A 57 -4.35 0.71 -17.98
C GLN A 57 -3.74 -0.51 -17.29
N ASP A 58 -2.56 -0.95 -17.73
CA ASP A 58 -1.85 -2.09 -17.15
C ASP A 58 -1.60 -1.89 -15.64
N ALA A 59 -1.25 -0.67 -15.23
CA ALA A 59 -1.04 -0.33 -13.82
C ALA A 59 -2.34 -0.35 -13.01
N LYS A 60 -3.51 -0.14 -13.62
CA LYS A 60 -4.80 -0.26 -12.92
C LYS A 60 -5.11 -1.72 -12.63
N GLU A 61 -4.91 -2.60 -13.60
CA GLU A 61 -5.14 -4.04 -13.47
C GLU A 61 -4.23 -4.61 -12.38
N GLU A 62 -2.92 -4.32 -12.46
CA GLU A 62 -1.94 -4.65 -11.42
C GLU A 62 -2.33 -4.09 -10.05
N SER A 63 -2.82 -2.84 -10.00
CA SER A 63 -3.28 -2.23 -8.74
C SER A 63 -4.47 -2.96 -8.14
N ILE A 64 -5.46 -3.35 -8.93
CA ILE A 64 -6.65 -4.07 -8.45
C ILE A 64 -6.25 -5.45 -7.93
N GLU A 65 -5.46 -6.20 -8.70
CA GLU A 65 -4.97 -7.53 -8.30
C GLU A 65 -4.21 -7.45 -6.97
N THR A 66 -3.28 -6.48 -6.86
CA THR A 66 -2.50 -6.28 -5.64
C THR A 66 -3.40 -5.90 -4.46
N ILE A 67 -4.40 -5.04 -4.65
CA ILE A 67 -5.34 -4.67 -3.57
C ILE A 67 -6.10 -5.91 -3.08
N LEU A 68 -6.61 -6.74 -3.99
CA LEU A 68 -7.35 -7.95 -3.64
C LEU A 68 -6.48 -8.96 -2.89
N GLU A 69 -5.24 -9.17 -3.34
CA GLU A 69 -4.26 -10.03 -2.66
C GLU A 69 -4.05 -9.61 -1.21
N TYR A 70 -3.78 -8.32 -0.97
CA TYR A 70 -3.55 -7.83 0.40
C TYR A 70 -4.83 -7.68 1.22
N ALA A 71 -5.99 -7.52 0.59
CA ALA A 71 -7.28 -7.56 1.27
C ALA A 71 -7.51 -8.96 1.85
N GLN A 72 -7.29 -10.01 1.05
CA GLN A 72 -7.34 -11.39 1.50
C GLN A 72 -6.29 -11.67 2.60
N ALA A 73 -5.04 -11.23 2.42
CA ALA A 73 -3.99 -11.40 3.43
C ALA A 73 -4.37 -10.75 4.77
N ARG A 74 -5.12 -9.63 4.74
CA ARG A 74 -5.65 -8.99 5.94
C ARG A 74 -6.75 -9.83 6.60
N GLU A 75 -7.67 -10.41 5.81
CA GLU A 75 -8.72 -11.29 6.33
C GLU A 75 -8.16 -12.56 6.97
N GLU A 76 -7.09 -13.11 6.40
CA GLU A 76 -6.35 -14.26 6.92
C GLU A 76 -5.49 -13.90 8.15
N GLY A 77 -5.39 -12.62 8.51
CA GLY A 77 -4.61 -12.12 9.64
C GLY A 77 -3.10 -12.11 9.41
N ILE A 78 -2.64 -12.23 8.16
CA ILE A 78 -1.22 -12.13 7.78
C ILE A 78 -0.71 -10.70 7.95
N ILE A 79 -1.54 -9.71 7.62
CA ILE A 79 -1.26 -8.28 7.83
C ILE A 79 -2.30 -7.64 8.75
N GLU A 80 -1.89 -6.60 9.48
CA GLU A 80 -2.77 -5.94 10.46
C GLU A 80 -3.73 -4.96 9.79
N ARG A 81 -3.23 -4.20 8.81
CA ARG A 81 -3.97 -3.11 8.16
C ARG A 81 -3.56 -2.97 6.71
N LEU A 82 -4.53 -2.62 5.87
CA LEU A 82 -4.34 -2.26 4.47
C LEU A 82 -4.83 -0.83 4.25
N TYR A 83 -4.01 -0.01 3.60
CA TYR A 83 -4.36 1.33 3.13
C TYR A 83 -4.10 1.44 1.64
N VAL A 84 -5.05 2.01 0.90
CA VAL A 84 -4.91 2.27 -0.53
C VAL A 84 -5.02 3.76 -0.77
N PHE A 85 -4.07 4.32 -1.50
CA PHE A 85 -4.08 5.73 -1.90
C PHE A 85 -3.59 5.89 -3.35
N GLY A 86 -3.66 7.11 -3.87
CA GLY A 86 -3.27 7.44 -5.24
C GLY A 86 -4.45 7.61 -6.19
N CYS A 87 -4.16 7.77 -7.48
CA CYS A 87 -5.14 8.23 -8.45
C CYS A 87 -6.25 7.22 -8.75
N LEU A 88 -6.01 5.91 -8.57
CA LEU A 88 -7.06 4.90 -8.73
C LEU A 88 -8.10 5.07 -7.62
N SER A 89 -7.65 5.15 -6.37
CA SER A 89 -8.52 5.31 -5.20
C SER A 89 -9.42 6.56 -5.27
N GLN A 90 -8.94 7.65 -5.88
CA GLN A 90 -9.75 8.87 -6.05
C GLN A 90 -10.85 8.71 -7.11
N ARG A 91 -10.65 7.83 -8.09
CA ARG A 91 -11.56 7.63 -9.22
C ARG A 91 -12.56 6.52 -8.98
N TYR A 92 -12.13 5.48 -8.27
CA TYR A 92 -12.89 4.25 -8.05
C TYR A 92 -13.15 3.98 -6.56
N ALA A 93 -13.25 5.05 -5.75
CA ALA A 93 -13.41 4.94 -4.30
C ALA A 93 -14.65 4.14 -3.89
N GLU A 94 -15.73 4.22 -4.66
CA GLU A 94 -16.99 3.54 -4.34
C GLU A 94 -16.95 2.07 -4.76
N GLU A 95 -16.36 1.74 -5.92
CA GLU A 95 -16.16 0.34 -6.30
C GLU A 95 -15.17 -0.37 -5.35
N LEU A 96 -14.07 0.30 -4.96
CA LEU A 96 -13.06 -0.27 -4.05
C LEU A 96 -13.54 -0.45 -2.60
N LYS A 97 -14.67 0.15 -2.20
CA LYS A 97 -15.28 -0.10 -0.88
C LYS A 97 -16.28 -1.25 -0.90
N ALA A 98 -16.80 -1.59 -2.08
CA ALA A 98 -17.80 -2.63 -2.26
C ALA A 98 -17.18 -4.03 -2.37
N GLU A 99 -15.89 -4.08 -2.70
CA GLU A 99 -15.01 -5.27 -2.67
C GLU A 99 -14.34 -5.42 -1.30
#